data_AF-A0A969G0Y4-F1
#
_entry.id   AF-A0A969G0Y4-F1
#
_cell.length_a   1.000
_cell.length_b   1.000
_cell.length_c   1.000
_cell.angle_alpha   90.00
_cell.angle_beta   90.00
_cell.angle_gamma   90.00
#
_symmetry.space_group_name_H-M   'P 1'
#
loop_
_entity.id
_entity.type
_entity.pdbx_description
1 polymer ?
#
loop_
_entity_poly.entity_id
_entity_poly.type
_entity_poly.pdbx_seq_one_letter_code
_entity_poly.pdbx_strand_id
1 'polypeptide(L)'
;MITIRLLKPLKNKIITFQAKVIQRDPDYILVRAQWNHPLVDMGYVTFAPGDYLYEHFYRDRWYNVYELRSQAGVLKGWYCNITRPAVFFDGVIESEDLEIDLFVPPDRTNILVLDEDEYAARGLTANEPEAHAAVVAALSELHDLAQRGVAPFCAELVEWTGDP
;
A
#
# COMPACT_ATOMS: atom_id res chain seq x y z
N MET A 1 -6.78 8.13 -16.23
CA MET A 1 -6.37 8.51 -14.86
C MET A 1 -7.45 8.05 -13.89
N ILE A 2 -7.09 7.75 -12.66
CA ILE A 2 -8.00 7.37 -11.58
C ILE A 2 -7.62 8.14 -10.31
N THR A 3 -8.60 8.53 -9.51
CA THR A 3 -8.39 9.25 -8.25
C THR A 3 -8.27 8.25 -7.10
N ILE A 4 -7.22 8.38 -6.29
CA ILE A 4 -7.03 7.59 -5.08
C ILE A 4 -7.43 8.45 -3.89
N ARG A 5 -8.21 7.89 -2.95
CA ARG A 5 -8.63 8.52 -1.69
C ARG A 5 -8.33 7.58 -0.52
N LEU A 6 -7.35 7.94 0.30
CA LEU A 6 -7.09 7.26 1.57
C LEU A 6 -7.72 8.07 2.70
N LEU A 7 -8.75 7.52 3.32
CA LEU A 7 -9.43 8.12 4.46
C LEU A 7 -8.60 7.84 5.72
N LYS A 8 -8.27 8.88 6.48
CA LYS A 8 -7.67 8.78 7.83
C LYS A 8 -8.62 9.39 8.85
N PRO A 9 -9.62 8.63 9.36
CA PRO A 9 -10.70 9.18 10.18
C PRO A 9 -10.23 9.86 11.46
N LEU A 10 -9.26 9.26 12.18
CA LEU A 10 -8.72 9.83 13.42
C LEU A 10 -8.02 11.16 13.20
N LYS A 11 -7.41 11.34 12.03
CA LYS A 11 -6.70 12.56 11.65
C LYS A 11 -7.62 13.57 10.95
N ASN A 12 -8.92 13.27 10.82
CA ASN A 12 -9.92 14.02 10.05
C ASN A 12 -9.38 14.47 8.68
N LYS A 13 -8.71 13.54 7.99
CA LYS A 13 -7.94 13.82 6.78
C LYS A 13 -8.29 12.83 5.69
N ILE A 14 -8.29 13.31 4.46
CA ILE A 14 -8.35 12.48 3.26
C ILE A 14 -7.12 12.80 2.43
N ILE A 15 -6.28 11.79 2.19
CA ILE A 15 -5.17 11.92 1.26
C ILE A 15 -5.70 11.61 -0.14
N THR A 16 -5.52 12.53 -1.08
CA THR A 16 -6.01 12.39 -2.45
C THR A 16 -4.90 12.64 -3.46
N PHE A 17 -4.77 11.75 -4.45
CA PHE A 17 -3.86 11.93 -5.57
C PHE A 17 -4.37 11.24 -6.84
N GLN A 18 -3.77 11.58 -7.98
CA GLN A 18 -4.11 10.99 -9.27
C GLN A 18 -3.07 9.94 -9.68
N ALA A 19 -3.54 8.81 -10.21
CA ALA A 19 -2.69 7.73 -10.69
C ALA A 19 -3.11 7.25 -12.09
N LYS A 20 -2.17 6.64 -12.81
CA LYS A 20 -2.44 5.93 -14.07
C LYS A 20 -2.81 4.48 -13.75
N VAL A 21 -3.94 4.00 -14.27
CA VAL A 21 -4.29 2.58 -14.19
C VAL A 21 -3.34 1.76 -15.08
N ILE A 22 -2.76 0.71 -14.52
CA ILE A 22 -1.88 -0.24 -15.22
C ILE A 22 -2.64 -1.54 -15.50
N GLN A 23 -3.37 -2.05 -14.51
CA GLN A 23 -4.21 -3.25 -14.63
C GLN A 23 -5.52 -3.01 -13.88
N ARG A 24 -6.62 -3.59 -14.37
CA ARG A 24 -7.93 -3.49 -13.74
C ARG A 24 -8.73 -4.78 -13.93
N ASP A 25 -9.11 -5.36 -12.80
CA ASP A 25 -9.92 -6.55 -12.69
C ASP A 25 -11.15 -6.31 -11.78
N PRO A 26 -12.11 -7.24 -11.73
CA PRO A 26 -13.28 -7.14 -10.88
C PRO A 26 -13.02 -7.10 -9.38
N ASP A 27 -11.84 -7.45 -8.86
CA ASP A 27 -11.51 -7.36 -7.44
C ASP A 27 -10.14 -6.72 -7.15
N TYR A 28 -9.43 -6.30 -8.20
CA TYR A 28 -8.06 -5.81 -8.11
C TYR A 28 -7.80 -4.66 -9.09
N ILE A 29 -7.05 -3.64 -8.67
CA ILE A 29 -6.52 -2.60 -9.55
C ILE A 29 -5.05 -2.34 -9.21
N LEU A 30 -4.20 -2.35 -10.23
CA LEU A 30 -2.84 -1.82 -10.17
C LEU A 30 -2.82 -0.41 -10.75
N VAL A 31 -2.30 0.54 -9.98
CA VAL A 31 -2.08 1.91 -10.45
C VAL A 31 -0.62 2.30 -10.33
N ARG A 32 -0.20 3.31 -11.09
CA ARG A 32 1.11 3.93 -10.98
C ARG A 32 0.97 5.43 -10.75
N ALA A 33 1.58 5.92 -9.68
CA ALA A 33 1.80 7.33 -9.41
C ALA A 33 3.30 7.68 -9.47
N GLN A 34 3.60 8.97 -9.50
CA GLN A 34 4.97 9.48 -9.44
C GLN A 34 5.10 10.42 -8.24
N TRP A 35 6.18 10.26 -7.48
CA TRP A 35 6.50 11.14 -6.36
C TRP A 35 6.94 12.51 -6.88
N ASN A 36 6.10 13.52 -6.71
CA ASN A 36 6.36 14.89 -7.17
C ASN A 36 6.62 15.87 -6.01
N HIS A 37 6.91 15.34 -4.82
CA HIS A 37 7.23 16.13 -3.63
C HIS A 37 8.74 16.15 -3.39
N PRO A 38 9.25 17.07 -2.54
CA PRO A 38 10.62 17.02 -2.06
C PRO A 38 10.99 15.66 -1.47
N LEU A 39 12.30 15.43 -1.32
CA LEU A 39 12.80 14.21 -0.72
C LEU A 39 12.24 14.05 0.70
N VAL A 40 11.70 12.88 1.00
CA VAL A 40 11.29 12.46 2.34
C VAL A 40 12.12 11.25 2.73
N ASP A 41 12.77 11.33 3.89
CA ASP A 41 13.52 10.22 4.47
C ASP A 41 12.74 9.69 5.67
N MET A 42 12.31 8.43 5.58
CA MET A 42 11.57 7.74 6.65
C MET A 42 12.50 6.96 7.58
N GLY A 43 13.82 7.02 7.36
CA GLY A 43 14.84 6.27 8.11
C GLY A 43 15.05 4.83 7.63
N TYR A 44 14.02 4.18 7.09
CA TYR A 44 14.10 2.84 6.49
C TYR A 44 14.00 2.86 4.95
N VAL A 45 13.46 3.94 4.38
CA VAL A 45 13.39 4.17 2.93
C VAL A 45 13.29 5.67 2.65
N THR A 46 13.80 6.09 1.50
CA THR A 46 13.64 7.46 1.01
C THR A 46 12.59 7.50 -0.09
N PHE A 47 11.87 8.60 -0.22
CA PHE A 47 11.06 8.94 -1.39
C PHE A 47 11.70 10.13 -2.07
N ALA A 48 12.15 9.97 -3.30
CA ALA A 48 12.83 11.02 -4.06
C ALA A 48 11.94 11.54 -5.19
N PRO A 49 12.02 12.83 -5.56
CA PRO A 49 11.34 13.36 -6.74
C PRO A 49 11.60 12.48 -7.96
N GLY A 50 10.51 12.05 -8.62
CA GLY A 50 10.57 11.21 -9.81
C GLY A 50 10.41 9.71 -9.55
N ASP A 51 10.45 9.25 -8.30
CA ASP A 51 10.20 7.85 -7.92
C ASP A 51 8.80 7.40 -8.36
N TYR A 52 8.67 6.11 -8.67
CA TYR A 52 7.40 5.49 -9.06
C TYR A 52 6.82 4.70 -7.89
N LEU A 53 5.51 4.86 -7.69
CA LEU A 53 4.73 4.07 -6.75
C LEU A 53 3.76 3.22 -7.55
N TYR A 54 3.93 1.90 -7.51
CA TYR A 54 3.02 0.93 -8.12
C TYR A 54 2.14 0.34 -7.04
N GLU A 55 0.87 0.74 -7.00
CA GLU A 55 -0.02 0.46 -5.89
C GLU A 55 -1.10 -0.55 -6.26
N HIS A 56 -1.14 -1.62 -5.48
CA HIS A 56 -2.02 -2.76 -5.56
C HIS A 56 -3.21 -2.53 -4.62
N PHE A 57 -4.40 -2.38 -5.19
CA PHE A 57 -5.65 -2.25 -4.46
C PHE A 57 -6.53 -3.49 -4.63
N TYR A 58 -7.17 -3.90 -3.55
CA TYR A 58 -8.02 -5.09 -3.49
C TYR A 58 -9.39 -4.77 -2.89
N ARG A 59 -10.44 -5.37 -3.45
CA ARG A 59 -11.81 -5.29 -2.90
C ARG A 59 -12.09 -6.29 -1.79
N ASP A 60 -11.25 -7.31 -1.68
CA ASP A 60 -11.42 -8.47 -0.81
C ASP A 60 -10.28 -8.63 0.22
N ARG A 61 -9.30 -7.72 0.22
CA ARG A 61 -8.18 -7.74 1.18
C ARG A 61 -8.13 -6.49 2.03
N TRP A 62 -7.67 -6.66 3.26
CA TRP A 62 -7.58 -5.61 4.28
C TRP A 62 -6.25 -4.83 4.22
N TYR A 63 -5.78 -4.59 3.01
CA TYR A 63 -4.57 -3.84 2.78
C TYR A 63 -4.50 -3.36 1.33
N ASN A 64 -3.68 -2.34 1.11
CA ASN A 64 -3.10 -2.03 -0.20
C ASN A 64 -1.58 -2.00 -0.07
N VAL A 65 -0.88 -2.41 -1.12
CA VAL A 65 0.59 -2.48 -1.15
C VAL A 65 1.08 -1.61 -2.27
N TYR A 66 1.95 -0.63 -1.99
CA TYR A 66 2.69 0.02 -3.05
C TYR A 66 4.15 -0.40 -3.07
N GLU A 67 4.59 -0.83 -4.25
CA GLU A 67 5.97 -1.06 -4.60
C GLU A 67 6.62 0.28 -4.96
N LEU A 68 7.67 0.63 -4.23
CA LEU A 68 8.44 1.85 -4.45
C LEU A 68 9.64 1.56 -5.34
N ARG A 69 9.76 2.29 -6.44
CA ARG A 69 10.92 2.24 -7.32
C ARG A 69 11.54 3.60 -7.52
N SER A 70 12.86 3.63 -7.66
CA SER A 70 13.56 4.84 -8.05
C SER A 70 13.11 5.31 -9.45
N GLN A 71 13.42 6.55 -9.81
CA GLN A 71 13.22 7.03 -11.18
C GLN A 71 13.90 6.14 -12.24
N ALA A 72 15.01 5.47 -11.87
CA ALA A 72 15.73 4.52 -12.72
C ALA A 72 15.14 3.09 -12.71
N GLY A 73 14.04 2.86 -11.98
CA GLY A 73 13.37 1.56 -11.90
C GLY A 73 13.95 0.59 -10.85
N VAL A 74 14.90 1.03 -10.03
CA VAL A 74 15.47 0.19 -8.97
C VAL A 74 14.45 0.03 -7.84
N LEU A 75 14.18 -1.21 -7.44
CA LEU A 75 13.30 -1.51 -6.30
C LEU A 75 13.88 -0.95 -5.00
N LYS A 76 13.05 -0.20 -4.26
CA LYS A 76 13.38 0.40 -2.96
C LYS A 76 12.67 -0.28 -1.80
N GLY A 77 11.62 -1.05 -2.09
CA GLY A 77 10.86 -1.85 -1.12
C GLY A 77 9.36 -1.77 -1.40
N TRP A 78 8.58 -2.33 -0.48
CA TRP A 78 7.12 -2.25 -0.49
C TRP A 78 6.63 -1.65 0.81
N TYR A 79 5.65 -0.77 0.71
CA TYR A 79 4.93 -0.24 1.85
C TYR A 79 3.49 -0.73 1.77
N CYS A 80 3.00 -1.32 2.86
CA CYS A 80 1.68 -1.91 2.95
C CYS A 80 0.87 -1.10 3.95
N ASN A 81 -0.17 -0.42 3.48
CA ASN A 81 -1.15 0.15 4.40
C ASN A 81 -2.15 -0.93 4.76
N ILE A 82 -2.35 -1.17 6.06
CA ILE A 82 -3.48 -1.99 6.50
C ILE A 82 -4.73 -1.10 6.47
N THR A 83 -5.70 -1.52 5.67
CA THR A 83 -6.88 -0.74 5.35
C THR A 83 -8.13 -1.60 5.40
N ARG A 84 -9.30 -0.98 5.43
CA ARG A 84 -10.52 -1.69 5.00
C ARG A 84 -10.44 -1.99 3.50
N PRO A 85 -11.11 -3.06 3.02
CA PRO A 85 -11.11 -3.40 1.61
C PRO A 85 -11.55 -2.20 0.77
N ALA A 86 -10.82 -1.97 -0.31
CA ALA A 86 -10.98 -0.76 -1.09
C ALA A 86 -12.27 -0.80 -1.91
N VAL A 87 -12.96 0.32 -1.98
CA VAL A 87 -14.17 0.50 -2.79
C VAL A 87 -13.80 1.20 -4.09
N PHE A 88 -14.16 0.61 -5.23
CA PHE A 88 -13.92 1.25 -6.54
C PHE A 88 -15.24 1.70 -7.16
N PHE A 89 -15.36 2.98 -7.48
CA PHE A 89 -16.56 3.60 -8.02
C PHE A 89 -16.19 4.84 -8.85
N ASP A 90 -16.87 5.11 -9.96
CA ASP A 90 -16.78 6.37 -10.73
C ASP A 90 -15.36 6.94 -10.96
N GLY A 91 -14.38 6.07 -11.25
CA GLY A 91 -12.99 6.50 -11.44
C GLY A 91 -12.26 6.91 -10.17
N VAL A 92 -12.73 6.41 -9.02
CA VAL A 92 -12.16 6.57 -7.68
C VAL A 92 -11.86 5.20 -7.10
N ILE A 93 -10.73 5.10 -6.41
CA ILE A 93 -10.42 4.04 -5.44
C ILE A 93 -10.39 4.71 -4.07
N GLU A 94 -11.19 4.19 -3.14
CA GLU A 94 -11.23 4.67 -1.77
C GLU A 94 -10.92 3.53 -0.80
N SER A 95 -10.05 3.80 0.18
CA SER A 95 -9.77 2.89 1.29
C SER A 95 -9.73 3.66 2.61
N GLU A 96 -10.07 2.99 3.70
CA GLU A 96 -9.97 3.54 5.06
C GLU A 96 -8.75 2.96 5.76
N ASP A 97 -7.88 3.84 6.22
CA ASP A 97 -6.66 3.53 6.96
C ASP A 97 -6.96 3.02 8.37
N LEU A 98 -6.26 1.95 8.79
CA LEU A 98 -6.40 1.36 10.11
C LEU A 98 -5.22 1.68 11.04
N GLU A 99 -4.40 2.67 10.66
CA GLU A 99 -3.28 3.24 11.43
C GLU A 99 -2.25 2.19 11.86
N ILE A 100 -1.96 1.24 10.98
CA ILE A 100 -0.85 0.30 11.12
C ILE A 100 -0.33 -0.06 9.74
N ASP A 101 0.98 -0.12 9.61
CA ASP A 101 1.65 -0.27 8.33
C ASP A 101 2.77 -1.30 8.39
N LEU A 102 3.15 -1.81 7.23
CA LEU A 102 4.27 -2.74 7.08
C LEU A 102 5.22 -2.22 6.02
N PHE A 103 6.52 -2.19 6.32
CA PHE A 103 7.55 -1.99 5.32
C PHE A 103 8.33 -3.28 5.07
N VAL A 104 8.41 -3.67 3.80
CA VAL A 104 9.17 -4.84 3.34
C VAL A 104 10.35 -4.32 2.51
N PRO A 105 11.61 -4.50 2.97
CA PRO A 105 12.79 -4.14 2.19
C PRO A 105 12.92 -4.95 0.89
N PRO A 106 13.72 -4.49 -0.10
CA PRO A 106 13.89 -5.19 -1.39
C PRO A 106 14.32 -6.65 -1.27
N ASP A 107 15.14 -6.98 -0.26
CA ASP A 107 15.59 -8.34 0.00
C ASP A 107 14.59 -9.19 0.80
N ARG A 108 13.49 -8.56 1.26
CA ARG A 108 12.41 -9.14 2.09
C ARG A 108 12.88 -9.62 3.46
N THR A 109 14.04 -9.16 3.89
CA THR A 109 14.57 -9.39 5.24
C THR A 109 14.22 -8.21 6.15
N ASN A 110 14.22 -8.42 7.47
CA ASN A 110 13.96 -7.37 8.46
C ASN A 110 12.69 -6.54 8.17
N ILE A 111 11.58 -7.24 7.90
CA ILE A 111 10.26 -6.63 7.73
C ILE A 111 9.93 -5.79 8.97
N LEU A 112 9.48 -4.55 8.76
CA LEU A 112 9.17 -3.60 9.82
C LEU A 112 7.65 -3.46 9.95
N VAL A 113 7.14 -3.59 11.18
CA VAL A 113 5.82 -3.09 11.54
C VAL A 113 5.98 -1.64 11.97
N LEU A 114 5.10 -0.78 11.49
CA LEU A 114 5.15 0.67 11.70
C LEU A 114 3.86 1.14 12.39
N ASP A 115 3.95 2.30 13.03
CA ASP A 115 2.81 3.02 13.63
C ASP A 115 2.02 2.19 14.68
N GLU A 116 2.70 1.27 15.38
CA GLU A 116 2.09 0.42 16.43
C GLU A 116 1.46 1.23 17.57
N ASP A 117 1.99 2.42 17.87
CA ASP A 117 1.45 3.35 18.86
C ASP A 117 0.17 4.05 18.38
N GLU A 118 0.12 4.46 17.11
CA GLU A 118 -1.10 4.99 16.49
C GLU A 118 -2.19 3.91 16.42
N TYR A 119 -1.82 2.68 16.08
CA TYR A 119 -2.72 1.52 16.10
C TYR A 119 -3.30 1.24 17.48
N ALA A 120 -2.44 1.23 18.51
CA ALA A 120 -2.87 1.03 19.89
C ALA A 120 -3.84 2.13 20.33
N ALA A 121 -3.57 3.39 19.96
CA ALA A 121 -4.43 4.53 20.25
C ALA A 121 -5.78 4.47 19.50
N ARG A 122 -5.84 3.82 18.32
CA ARG A 122 -7.09 3.59 17.58
C ARG A 122 -8.09 2.74 18.37
N GLY A 123 -7.62 1.83 19.23
CA GLY A 123 -8.45 1.06 20.14
C GLY A 123 -9.38 0.04 19.46
N LEU A 124 -9.02 -0.46 18.27
CA LEU A 124 -9.85 -1.41 17.51
C LEU A 124 -10.13 -2.70 18.30
N THR A 125 -9.18 -3.17 19.12
CA THR A 125 -9.36 -4.38 19.94
C THR A 125 -10.60 -4.30 20.83
N ALA A 126 -10.93 -3.12 21.35
CA ALA A 126 -12.09 -2.91 22.22
C ALA A 126 -13.34 -2.46 21.43
N ASN A 127 -13.16 -1.58 20.46
CA ASN A 127 -14.27 -0.89 19.79
C ASN A 127 -14.79 -1.62 18.55
N GLU A 128 -13.91 -2.36 17.85
CA GLU A 128 -14.16 -3.00 16.57
C GLU A 128 -13.38 -4.33 16.45
N PRO A 129 -13.70 -5.34 17.27
CA PRO A 129 -12.90 -6.57 17.36
C PRO A 129 -12.79 -7.35 16.05
N GLU A 130 -13.81 -7.26 15.18
CA GLU A 130 -13.76 -7.86 13.84
C GLU A 130 -12.71 -7.17 12.95
N ALA A 131 -12.62 -5.84 12.99
CA ALA A 131 -11.59 -5.09 12.28
C ALA A 131 -10.19 -5.39 12.84
N HIS A 132 -10.06 -5.52 14.16
CA HIS A 132 -8.81 -5.94 14.79
C HIS A 132 -8.37 -7.33 14.32
N ALA A 133 -9.30 -8.30 14.28
CA ALA A 133 -9.00 -9.64 13.77
C ALA A 133 -8.56 -9.62 12.29
N ALA A 134 -9.20 -8.78 11.47
CA ALA A 134 -8.84 -8.62 10.07
C ALA A 134 -7.45 -7.98 9.89
N VAL A 135 -7.08 -7.00 10.72
CA VAL A 135 -5.73 -6.42 10.77
C VAL A 135 -4.67 -7.49 11.10
N VAL A 136 -4.92 -8.30 12.13
CA VAL A 136 -3.99 -9.38 12.52
C VAL A 136 -3.83 -10.41 11.39
N ALA A 137 -4.93 -10.78 10.74
CA ALA A 137 -4.89 -11.68 9.59
C ALA A 137 -4.14 -11.07 8.40
N ALA A 138 -4.38 -9.79 8.09
CA ALA A 138 -3.70 -9.06 7.02
C ALA A 138 -2.18 -8.98 7.25
N LEU A 139 -1.75 -8.63 8.47
CA LEU A 139 -0.33 -8.62 8.83
C LEU A 139 0.30 -10.01 8.68
N SER A 140 -0.37 -11.06 9.16
CA SER A 140 0.12 -12.43 9.01
C SER A 140 0.23 -12.85 7.54
N GLU A 141 -0.75 -12.50 6.71
CA GLU A 141 -0.76 -12.79 5.28
C GLU A 141 0.39 -12.07 4.57
N LEU A 142 0.57 -10.76 4.81
CA LEU A 142 1.63 -9.98 4.20
C LEU A 142 3.02 -10.51 4.57
N HIS A 143 3.22 -10.94 5.82
CA HIS A 143 4.46 -11.58 6.24
C HIS A 143 4.71 -12.89 5.48
N ASP A 144 3.72 -13.78 5.35
CA ASP A 144 3.87 -15.03 4.59
C ASP A 144 4.20 -14.76 3.12
N LEU A 145 3.44 -13.86 2.48
CA LEU A 145 3.64 -13.48 1.09
C LEU A 145 5.04 -12.89 0.86
N ALA A 146 5.50 -12.02 1.75
CA ALA A 146 6.82 -11.42 1.68
C ALA A 146 7.93 -12.45 1.89
N GLN A 147 7.81 -13.34 2.87
CA GLN A 147 8.78 -14.42 3.10
C GLN A 147 8.89 -15.38 1.92
N ARG A 148 7.77 -15.67 1.26
CA ARG A 148 7.71 -16.52 0.07
C ARG A 148 8.11 -15.80 -1.22
N GLY A 149 8.19 -14.47 -1.18
CA GLY A 149 8.56 -13.65 -2.33
C GLY A 149 7.57 -13.72 -3.49
N VAL A 150 6.30 -13.95 -3.18
CA VAL A 150 5.22 -14.03 -4.16
C VAL A 150 4.48 -12.68 -4.25
N ALA A 151 3.72 -12.49 -5.32
CA ALA A 151 2.99 -11.24 -5.55
C ALA A 151 2.16 -10.82 -4.30
N PRO A 152 2.22 -9.53 -3.90
CA PRO A 152 2.84 -8.40 -4.61
C PRO A 152 4.35 -8.20 -4.35
N PHE A 153 5.04 -9.10 -3.65
CA PHE A 153 6.46 -8.97 -3.25
C PHE A 153 7.45 -9.65 -4.20
N CYS A 154 7.12 -9.70 -5.49
CA CYS A 154 8.01 -10.20 -6.54
C CYS A 154 8.97 -9.08 -6.99
N ALA A 155 10.27 -9.36 -7.02
CA ALA A 155 11.29 -8.33 -7.31
C ALA A 155 11.24 -7.83 -8.77
N GLU A 156 10.75 -8.67 -9.68
CA GLU A 156 10.47 -8.31 -11.05
C GLU A 156 9.10 -7.63 -11.12
N LEU A 157 9.05 -6.40 -11.62
CA LEU A 157 7.79 -5.87 -12.12
C LEU A 157 7.34 -6.83 -13.21
N VAL A 158 6.06 -7.20 -13.20
CA VAL A 158 5.44 -7.72 -14.42
C VAL A 158 5.64 -6.63 -15.46
N GLU A 159 6.58 -6.85 -16.39
CA GLU A 159 6.79 -5.94 -17.51
C GLU A 159 5.44 -5.80 -18.20
N TRP A 160 4.82 -4.63 -18.08
CA TRP A 160 3.76 -4.27 -19.00
C TRP A 160 4.44 -4.11 -20.35
N THR A 161 4.42 -5.16 -21.16
CA THR A 161 5.02 -5.17 -22.50
C THR A 161 4.30 -4.27 -23.49
N GLY A 162 3.26 -3.57 -23.05
CA GLY A 162 2.57 -2.53 -23.81
C GLY A 162 2.29 -2.94 -25.23
N ASP A 163 1.28 -3.80 -25.44
CA ASP A 163 0.81 -3.96 -26.80
C ASP A 163 0.07 -2.69 -27.27
N PRO A 164 0.23 -2.34 -28.55
CA PRO A 164 0.30 -0.97 -29.08
C PRO A 164 -1.01 -0.19 -29.15
#